data_AF-A0A3M5ZQ36-F1
#
_entry.id   AF-A0A3M5ZQ36-F1
#
_cell.length_a   1.000
_cell.length_b   1.000
_cell.length_c   1.000
_cell.angle_alpha   90.00
_cell.angle_beta   90.00
_cell.angle_gamma   90.00
#
_symmetry.space_group_name_H-M   'P 1'
#
loop_
_entity.id
_entity.type
_entity.pdbx_description
1 polymer ?
#
loop_
_entity_poly.entity_id
_entity_poly.type
_entity_poly.pdbx_seq_one_letter_code
_entity_poly.pdbx_strand_id
1 'polypeptide(L)'
;MNFGAPIKLAEFLDGEQPDWREQALAPQFRPEWLSETTHRLGERVAQHLNEAAAVNPMNLVAVALLSTQRLALDDQAMERVLDLYLTLLRAVPYSPHTTLPEGDGRSLIEHVKGMDLLAEQKDALGKILYLNEQNAVLMTYYRNNVLHIFALPSLLASFFQSSSRMSREQILRYTRALYPFLQSELFIRWPLSELDEVVDQWLAAFVEQGLLRFKKDVYVRPEPSSREFVLLTLLSRAIAQTLQRFYMAIALLLNSGQNTLSAEQLEDLCTVMAQRLSILHGLNAPEFFDKSLFRHFIQTLLDLGVLRKDSAGKLSYHPMLGELAEGAAKRVLPAEIRLSIRQVALHSNEEEQDAGNGEGVA
;
A
#
# COMPACT_ATOMS: atom_id res chain seq x y z
N MET A 1 -16.68 -19.76 -4.24
CA MET A 1 -15.33 -19.85 -4.83
C MET A 1 -15.38 -19.05 -6.12
N ASN A 2 -14.61 -17.98 -6.23
CA ASN A 2 -14.58 -17.12 -7.41
C ASN A 2 -13.41 -17.54 -8.31
N PHE A 3 -13.58 -17.40 -9.61
CA PHE A 3 -12.54 -17.71 -10.61
C PHE A 3 -12.27 -16.46 -11.44
N GLY A 4 -10.98 -16.12 -11.59
CA GLY A 4 -10.54 -15.09 -12.53
C GLY A 4 -10.55 -15.60 -13.97
N ALA A 5 -10.22 -14.72 -14.91
CA ALA A 5 -10.09 -15.11 -16.31
C ALA A 5 -8.99 -16.18 -16.47
N PRO A 6 -9.20 -17.24 -17.28
CA PRO A 6 -8.19 -18.28 -17.46
C PRO A 6 -6.99 -17.74 -18.24
N ILE A 7 -5.78 -18.12 -17.81
CA ILE A 7 -4.56 -17.86 -18.58
C ILE A 7 -4.28 -19.07 -19.46
N LYS A 8 -4.41 -18.90 -20.76
CA LYS A 8 -4.03 -19.94 -21.73
C LYS A 8 -2.53 -19.85 -21.97
N LEU A 9 -1.78 -20.74 -21.33
CA LEU A 9 -0.31 -20.70 -21.32
C LEU A 9 0.29 -20.65 -22.74
N ALA A 10 -0.27 -21.42 -23.67
CA ALA A 10 0.15 -21.40 -25.07
C ALA A 10 0.03 -20.00 -25.69
N GLU A 11 -1.13 -19.35 -25.57
CA GLU A 11 -1.36 -18.01 -26.13
C GLU A 11 -0.51 -16.94 -25.43
N PHE A 12 -0.28 -17.08 -24.13
CA PHE A 12 0.63 -16.20 -23.38
C PHE A 12 2.07 -16.32 -23.91
N LEU A 13 2.58 -17.55 -24.04
CA LEU A 13 3.93 -17.79 -24.58
C LEU A 13 4.05 -17.34 -26.04
N ASP A 14 2.99 -17.49 -26.84
CA ASP A 14 2.98 -17.02 -28.23
C ASP A 14 3.12 -15.49 -28.33
N GLY A 15 2.66 -14.75 -27.32
CA GLY A 15 2.84 -13.30 -27.21
C GLY A 15 4.21 -12.88 -26.67
N GLU A 16 4.73 -13.58 -25.66
CA GLU A 16 6.00 -13.24 -25.01
C GLU A 16 7.23 -13.73 -25.80
N GLN A 17 7.14 -14.93 -26.38
CA GLN A 17 8.17 -15.50 -27.24
C GLN A 17 7.60 -16.30 -28.41
N PRO A 18 7.28 -15.68 -29.56
CA PRO A 18 6.56 -16.33 -30.66
C PRO A 18 7.19 -17.62 -31.21
N ASP A 19 8.51 -17.76 -31.15
CA ASP A 19 9.26 -18.91 -31.70
C ASP A 19 9.54 -20.01 -30.67
N TRP A 20 8.98 -19.92 -29.45
CA TRP A 20 9.32 -20.81 -28.32
C TRP A 20 9.13 -22.31 -28.60
N ARG A 21 8.22 -22.68 -29.52
CA ARG A 21 7.97 -24.08 -29.93
C ARG A 21 9.01 -24.62 -30.93
N GLU A 22 9.66 -23.73 -31.67
CA GLU A 22 10.66 -24.08 -32.68
C GLU A 22 12.07 -24.15 -32.09
N GLN A 23 12.25 -23.60 -30.89
CA GLN A 23 13.49 -23.67 -30.15
C GLN A 23 13.76 -25.12 -29.70
N ALA A 24 14.65 -25.82 -30.41
CA ALA A 24 15.14 -27.14 -30.03
C ALA A 24 16.14 -27.03 -28.86
N LEU A 25 15.60 -26.88 -27.65
CA LEU A 25 16.39 -26.71 -26.43
C LEU A 25 16.76 -28.07 -25.84
N ALA A 26 18.02 -28.24 -25.43
CA ALA A 26 18.42 -29.44 -24.70
C ALA A 26 17.64 -29.55 -23.38
N PRO A 27 17.42 -30.76 -22.82
CA PRO A 27 16.57 -30.98 -21.64
C PRO A 27 16.90 -30.16 -20.38
N GLN A 28 18.12 -29.62 -20.28
CA GLN A 28 18.58 -28.79 -19.15
C GLN A 28 18.90 -27.34 -19.57
N PHE A 29 18.71 -26.99 -20.84
CA PHE A 29 18.99 -25.65 -21.33
C PHE A 29 17.90 -24.69 -20.82
N ARG A 30 18.34 -23.63 -20.15
CA ARG A 30 17.46 -22.54 -19.70
C ARG A 30 17.64 -21.36 -20.64
N PRO A 31 16.64 -21.04 -21.48
CA PRO A 31 16.69 -19.87 -22.32
C PRO A 31 16.80 -18.59 -21.50
N GLU A 32 17.49 -17.59 -22.05
CA GLU A 32 17.63 -16.28 -21.41
C GLU A 32 16.25 -15.63 -21.15
N TRP A 33 15.29 -15.83 -22.05
CA TRP A 33 13.93 -15.29 -21.94
C TRP A 33 13.07 -15.96 -20.85
N LEU A 34 13.43 -17.16 -20.40
CA LEU A 34 12.56 -17.97 -19.54
C LEU A 34 12.29 -17.30 -18.20
N SER A 35 13.32 -16.75 -17.56
CA SER A 35 13.17 -16.12 -16.25
C SER A 35 12.21 -14.93 -16.30
N GLU A 36 12.41 -14.03 -17.26
CA GLU A 36 11.56 -12.84 -17.44
C GLU A 36 10.12 -13.23 -17.80
N THR A 37 9.95 -14.19 -18.71
CA THR A 37 8.62 -14.68 -19.12
C THR A 37 7.88 -15.34 -17.96
N THR A 38 8.56 -16.13 -17.13
CA THR A 38 7.95 -16.72 -15.92
C THR A 38 7.58 -15.67 -14.87
N HIS A 39 8.37 -14.60 -14.76
CA HIS A 39 8.06 -13.48 -13.87
C HIS A 39 6.78 -12.77 -14.32
N ARG A 40 6.69 -12.36 -15.60
CA ARG A 40 5.50 -11.74 -16.19
C ARG A 40 4.25 -12.62 -16.07
N LEU A 41 4.41 -13.94 -16.23
CA LEU A 41 3.32 -14.90 -16.00
C LEU A 41 2.86 -14.89 -14.54
N GLY A 42 3.81 -14.87 -13.59
CA GLY A 42 3.52 -14.78 -12.17
C GLY A 42 2.74 -13.51 -11.81
N GLU A 43 3.15 -12.35 -12.35
CA GLU A 43 2.42 -11.09 -12.18
C GLU A 43 0.99 -11.18 -12.73
N ARG A 44 0.82 -11.76 -13.92
CA ARG A 44 -0.50 -11.95 -14.53
C ARG A 44 -1.40 -12.87 -13.70
N VAL A 45 -0.85 -13.95 -13.15
CA VAL A 45 -1.57 -14.85 -12.23
C VAL A 45 -2.00 -14.09 -10.98
N ALA A 46 -1.10 -13.33 -10.35
CA ALA A 46 -1.41 -12.56 -9.16
C ALA A 46 -2.51 -11.51 -9.41
N GLN A 47 -2.44 -10.80 -10.54
CA GLN A 47 -3.50 -9.86 -10.96
C GLN A 47 -4.84 -10.56 -11.16
N HIS A 48 -4.89 -11.71 -11.86
CA HIS A 48 -6.14 -12.45 -12.08
C HIS A 48 -6.74 -13.02 -10.79
N LEU A 49 -5.89 -13.43 -9.82
CA LEU A 49 -6.35 -13.81 -8.48
C LEU A 49 -6.98 -12.62 -7.76
N ASN A 50 -6.33 -11.46 -7.81
CA ASN A 50 -6.83 -10.21 -7.23
C ASN A 50 -8.14 -9.73 -7.87
N GLU A 51 -8.29 -9.88 -9.18
CA GLU A 51 -9.53 -9.56 -9.91
C GLU A 51 -10.72 -10.43 -9.48
N ALA A 52 -10.46 -11.64 -9.01
CA ALA A 52 -11.47 -12.58 -8.54
C ALA A 52 -11.65 -12.57 -7.00
N ALA A 53 -11.10 -11.56 -6.32
CA ALA A 53 -11.17 -11.48 -4.86
C ALA A 53 -12.61 -11.58 -4.34
N ALA A 54 -12.81 -12.42 -3.33
CA ALA A 54 -14.09 -12.56 -2.64
C ALA A 54 -14.05 -11.73 -1.36
N VAL A 55 -14.55 -10.50 -1.41
CA VAL A 55 -14.67 -9.65 -0.22
C VAL A 55 -15.74 -10.25 0.69
N ASN A 56 -15.39 -10.47 1.95
CA ASN A 56 -16.26 -11.02 2.97
C ASN A 56 -16.28 -10.13 4.23
N PRO A 57 -17.16 -10.40 5.21
CA PRO A 57 -17.28 -9.58 6.42
C PRO A 57 -15.96 -9.44 7.19
N MET A 58 -15.17 -10.52 7.27
CA MET A 58 -13.87 -10.52 7.96
C MET A 58 -12.89 -9.54 7.33
N ASN A 59 -12.83 -9.50 5.99
CA ASN A 59 -11.96 -8.58 5.28
C ASN A 59 -12.27 -7.13 5.63
N LEU A 60 -13.55 -6.74 5.61
CA LEU A 60 -13.96 -5.36 5.88
C LEU A 60 -13.75 -4.96 7.34
N VAL A 61 -14.05 -5.85 8.29
CA VAL A 61 -13.77 -5.63 9.71
C VAL A 61 -12.27 -5.49 9.96
N ALA A 62 -11.45 -6.32 9.30
CA ALA A 62 -10.00 -6.27 9.40
C ALA A 62 -9.44 -4.94 8.89
N VAL A 63 -9.85 -4.50 7.69
CA VAL A 63 -9.44 -3.20 7.13
C VAL A 63 -9.81 -2.06 8.09
N ALA A 64 -11.03 -2.07 8.64
CA ALA A 64 -11.51 -1.02 9.55
C ALA A 64 -10.70 -0.97 10.86
N LEU A 65 -10.56 -2.09 11.57
CA LEU A 65 -9.95 -2.11 12.91
C LEU A 65 -8.43 -1.97 12.86
N LEU A 66 -7.75 -2.61 11.90
CA LEU A 66 -6.30 -2.46 11.71
C LEU A 66 -5.91 -1.07 11.21
N SER A 67 -6.87 -0.28 10.74
CA SER A 67 -6.68 1.15 10.41
C SER A 67 -6.84 2.08 11.63
N THR A 68 -7.06 1.52 12.82
CA THR A 68 -7.12 2.27 14.08
C THR A 68 -5.85 2.05 14.91
N GLN A 69 -5.52 3.01 15.77
CA GLN A 69 -4.32 2.91 16.61
C GLN A 69 -4.42 1.85 17.71
N ARG A 70 -5.65 1.57 18.19
CA ARG A 70 -5.90 0.65 19.32
C ARG A 70 -6.64 -0.62 18.92
N LEU A 71 -6.74 -0.88 17.61
CA LEU A 71 -7.49 -2.00 17.04
C LEU A 71 -8.94 -2.06 17.54
N ALA A 72 -9.54 -0.89 17.77
CA ALA A 72 -10.83 -0.74 18.43
C ALA A 72 -11.63 0.43 17.86
N LEU A 73 -12.96 0.25 17.81
CA LEU A 73 -13.94 1.26 17.42
C LEU A 73 -15.18 1.16 18.30
N ASP A 74 -15.84 2.30 18.51
CA ASP A 74 -17.22 2.31 18.99
C ASP A 74 -18.13 1.56 18.01
N ASP A 75 -19.11 0.82 18.53
CA ASP A 75 -20.00 -0.05 17.77
C ASP A 75 -20.76 0.69 16.65
N GLN A 76 -21.27 1.91 16.91
CA GLN A 76 -21.93 2.69 15.87
C GLN A 76 -20.94 3.27 14.87
N ALA A 77 -19.72 3.59 15.31
CA ALA A 77 -18.66 4.04 14.41
C ALA A 77 -18.23 2.92 13.46
N MET A 78 -18.13 1.68 13.97
CA MET A 78 -17.82 0.50 13.17
C MET A 78 -18.87 0.25 12.09
N GLU A 79 -20.15 0.29 12.46
CA GLU A 79 -21.27 0.10 11.53
C GLU A 79 -21.20 1.10 10.37
N ARG A 80 -21.01 2.40 10.68
CA ARG A 80 -20.88 3.46 9.66
C ARG A 80 -19.68 3.26 8.73
N VAL A 81 -18.54 2.80 9.26
CA VAL A 81 -17.35 2.53 8.44
C VAL A 81 -17.63 1.39 7.47
N LEU A 82 -18.27 0.33 7.94
CA LEU A 82 -18.58 -0.84 7.11
C LEU A 82 -19.63 -0.52 6.05
N ASP A 83 -20.68 0.23 6.39
CA ASP A 83 -21.67 0.71 5.42
C ASP A 83 -21.04 1.57 4.34
N LEU A 84 -20.13 2.48 4.73
CA LEU A 84 -19.38 3.29 3.78
C LEU A 84 -18.54 2.41 2.86
N TYR A 85 -17.79 1.45 3.39
CA TYR A 85 -16.95 0.56 2.59
C TYR A 85 -17.79 -0.25 1.60
N LEU A 86 -18.90 -0.83 2.04
CA LEU A 86 -19.82 -1.53 1.14
C LEU A 86 -20.36 -0.60 0.04
N THR A 87 -20.77 0.61 0.40
CA THR A 87 -21.32 1.57 -0.56
C THR A 87 -20.27 2.01 -1.59
N LEU A 88 -19.05 2.31 -1.14
CA LEU A 88 -17.93 2.66 -1.99
C LEU A 88 -17.55 1.53 -2.96
N LEU A 89 -17.44 0.30 -2.46
CA LEU A 89 -17.07 -0.86 -3.28
C LEU A 89 -18.17 -1.26 -4.27
N ARG A 90 -19.44 -0.97 -3.96
CA ARG A 90 -20.57 -1.13 -4.90
C ARG A 90 -20.56 -0.04 -5.97
N ALA A 91 -20.19 1.19 -5.61
CA ALA A 91 -20.13 2.33 -6.54
C ALA A 91 -18.94 2.24 -7.52
N VAL A 92 -17.79 1.75 -7.05
CA VAL A 92 -16.59 1.54 -7.88
C VAL A 92 -16.09 0.09 -7.72
N PRO A 93 -16.73 -0.87 -8.42
CA PRO A 93 -16.33 -2.27 -8.34
C PRO A 93 -14.90 -2.49 -8.84
N TYR A 94 -14.11 -3.28 -8.10
CA TYR A 94 -12.73 -3.57 -8.48
C TYR A 94 -12.62 -4.32 -9.83
N SER A 95 -13.46 -5.34 -10.00
CA SER A 95 -13.52 -6.19 -11.20
C SER A 95 -14.91 -6.82 -11.31
N PRO A 96 -15.36 -7.19 -12.53
CA PRO A 96 -16.59 -7.95 -12.73
C PRO A 96 -16.63 -9.30 -11.99
N HIS A 97 -15.48 -9.83 -11.59
CA HIS A 97 -15.35 -11.11 -10.86
C HIS A 97 -15.23 -10.93 -9.34
N THR A 98 -15.18 -9.70 -8.84
CA THR A 98 -15.14 -9.41 -7.41
C THR A 98 -16.53 -9.55 -6.81
N THR A 99 -16.66 -10.28 -5.70
CA THR A 99 -17.93 -10.39 -4.96
C THR A 99 -17.85 -9.61 -3.66
N LEU A 100 -18.99 -9.03 -3.24
CA LEU A 100 -19.15 -8.32 -1.98
C LEU A 100 -20.09 -9.10 -1.06
N PRO A 101 -19.96 -8.98 0.27
CA PRO A 101 -20.89 -9.63 1.17
C PRO A 101 -22.28 -8.97 1.09
N GLU A 102 -23.31 -9.77 1.31
CA GLU A 102 -24.68 -9.28 1.45
C GLU A 102 -24.90 -8.59 2.80
N GLY A 103 -25.95 -7.77 2.89
CA GLY A 103 -26.32 -7.05 4.11
C GLY A 103 -25.67 -5.67 4.28
N ASP A 104 -25.78 -5.18 5.51
CA ASP A 104 -25.31 -3.89 6.02
C ASP A 104 -24.18 -4.07 7.05
N GLY A 105 -23.59 -2.97 7.48
CA GLY A 105 -22.50 -2.94 8.45
C GLY A 105 -22.85 -3.67 9.75
N ARG A 106 -24.10 -3.57 10.22
CA ARG A 106 -24.58 -4.29 11.41
C ARG A 106 -24.54 -5.81 11.21
N SER A 107 -25.05 -6.29 10.07
CA SER A 107 -25.05 -7.71 9.72
C SER A 107 -23.62 -8.26 9.63
N LEU A 108 -22.68 -7.48 9.08
CA LEU A 108 -21.27 -7.85 9.03
C LEU A 108 -20.65 -7.96 10.44
N ILE A 109 -20.91 -7.00 11.33
CA ILE A 109 -20.41 -7.02 12.71
C ILE A 109 -20.87 -8.29 13.44
N GLU A 110 -22.17 -8.59 13.38
CA GLU A 110 -22.72 -9.78 14.07
C GLU A 110 -22.19 -11.08 13.46
N HIS A 111 -21.99 -11.14 12.14
CA HIS A 111 -21.35 -12.30 11.51
C HIS A 111 -19.94 -12.55 12.06
N VAL A 112 -19.10 -11.51 12.11
CA VAL A 112 -17.73 -11.63 12.59
C VAL A 112 -17.67 -11.98 14.09
N LYS A 113 -18.57 -11.43 14.90
CA LYS A 113 -18.70 -11.80 16.32
C LYS A 113 -19.10 -13.26 16.49
N GLY A 114 -20.02 -13.76 15.66
CA GLY A 114 -20.42 -15.17 15.65
C GLY A 114 -19.28 -16.14 15.32
N MET A 115 -18.20 -15.65 14.71
CA MET A 115 -16.98 -16.42 14.44
C MET A 115 -15.92 -16.33 15.55
N ASP A 116 -16.20 -15.61 16.65
CA ASP A 116 -15.28 -15.37 17.77
C ASP A 116 -14.00 -14.60 17.38
N LEU A 117 -14.07 -13.82 16.30
CA LEU A 117 -12.94 -13.04 15.77
C LEU A 117 -12.98 -11.56 16.18
N LEU A 118 -14.07 -11.10 16.79
CA LEU A 118 -14.27 -9.73 17.25
C LEU A 118 -14.79 -9.72 18.68
N ALA A 119 -14.04 -9.09 19.58
CA ALA A 119 -14.42 -8.96 20.98
C ALA A 119 -15.24 -7.68 21.20
N GLU A 120 -16.09 -7.71 22.24
CA GLU A 120 -16.92 -6.59 22.65
C GLU A 120 -16.67 -6.29 24.13
N GLN A 121 -16.49 -5.00 24.46
CA GLN A 121 -16.54 -4.49 25.83
C GLN A 121 -17.68 -3.49 25.95
N LYS A 122 -18.48 -3.61 27.01
CA LYS A 122 -19.61 -2.72 27.27
C LYS A 122 -19.37 -1.92 28.55
N ASP A 123 -19.67 -0.63 28.49
CA ASP A 123 -19.66 0.27 29.64
C ASP A 123 -20.93 1.14 29.68
N ALA A 124 -20.93 2.20 30.50
CA ALA A 124 -22.06 3.11 30.64
C ALA A 124 -22.27 4.04 29.43
N LEU A 125 -21.27 4.19 28.57
CA LEU A 125 -21.26 5.09 27.42
C LEU A 125 -21.52 4.37 26.09
N GLY A 126 -21.32 3.05 26.03
CA GLY A 126 -21.64 2.28 24.84
C GLY A 126 -20.94 0.94 24.78
N LYS A 127 -20.72 0.50 23.54
CA LYS A 127 -20.05 -0.75 23.20
C LYS A 127 -18.81 -0.44 22.38
N ILE A 128 -17.69 -1.02 22.79
CA ILE A 128 -16.41 -0.92 22.08
C ILE A 128 -16.12 -2.30 21.49
N LEU A 129 -15.92 -2.33 20.18
CA LEU A 129 -15.52 -3.50 19.43
C LEU A 129 -14.00 -3.46 19.24
N TYR A 130 -13.30 -4.56 19.51
CA TYR A 130 -11.85 -4.59 19.43
C TYR A 130 -11.29 -5.96 19.04
N LEU A 131 -10.06 -5.96 18.49
CA LEU A 131 -9.29 -7.18 18.26
C LEU A 131 -8.35 -7.43 19.44
N ASN A 132 -8.35 -8.66 19.97
CA ASN A 132 -7.29 -9.13 20.84
C ASN A 132 -6.01 -9.40 20.02
N GLU A 133 -4.86 -9.58 20.68
CA GLU A 133 -3.57 -9.76 19.99
C GLU A 133 -3.56 -10.95 19.01
N GLN A 134 -4.17 -12.07 19.39
CA GLN A 134 -4.22 -13.27 18.54
C GLN A 134 -5.05 -13.03 17.28
N ASN A 135 -6.24 -12.45 17.44
CA ASN A 135 -7.13 -12.13 16.32
C ASN A 135 -6.54 -11.02 15.45
N ALA A 136 -5.78 -10.07 16.00
CA ALA A 136 -5.12 -9.03 15.22
C ALA A 136 -4.14 -9.60 14.18
N VAL A 137 -3.37 -10.64 14.55
CA VAL A 137 -2.48 -11.33 13.63
C VAL A 137 -3.27 -11.98 12.50
N LEU A 138 -4.32 -12.74 12.82
CA LEU A 138 -5.17 -13.38 11.82
C LEU A 138 -5.90 -12.36 10.92
N MET A 139 -6.35 -11.25 11.48
CA MET A 139 -7.03 -10.19 10.73
C MET A 139 -6.07 -9.49 9.76
N THR A 140 -4.76 -9.52 10.00
CA THR A 140 -3.77 -9.03 9.03
C THR A 140 -3.84 -9.83 7.73
N TYR A 141 -3.97 -11.16 7.82
CA TYR A 141 -4.21 -12.01 6.65
C TYR A 141 -5.52 -11.64 5.92
N TYR A 142 -6.62 -11.47 6.67
CA TYR A 142 -7.90 -11.08 6.06
C TYR A 142 -7.86 -9.70 5.40
N ARG A 143 -7.17 -8.71 5.99
CA ARG A 143 -6.98 -7.40 5.37
C ARG A 143 -6.17 -7.52 4.08
N ASN A 144 -5.08 -8.30 4.09
CA ASN A 144 -4.16 -8.40 2.96
C ASN A 144 -4.82 -9.06 1.73
N ASN A 145 -5.82 -9.92 1.94
CA ASN A 145 -6.63 -10.50 0.86
C ASN A 145 -7.49 -9.49 0.07
N VAL A 146 -7.66 -8.26 0.55
CA VAL A 146 -8.44 -7.20 -0.13
C VAL A 146 -7.72 -5.86 -0.20
N LEU A 147 -6.47 -5.76 0.29
CA LEU A 147 -5.79 -4.49 0.42
C LEU A 147 -5.58 -3.81 -0.95
N HIS A 148 -5.37 -4.59 -2.00
CA HIS A 148 -5.27 -4.13 -3.39
C HIS A 148 -6.53 -3.38 -3.87
N ILE A 149 -7.72 -3.78 -3.39
CA ILE A 149 -9.00 -3.12 -3.70
C ILE A 149 -9.06 -1.74 -3.02
N PHE A 150 -8.57 -1.66 -1.79
CA PHE A 150 -8.58 -0.42 -1.00
C PHE A 150 -7.41 0.52 -1.36
N ALA A 151 -6.40 0.06 -2.10
CA ALA A 151 -5.15 0.79 -2.26
C ALA A 151 -5.33 2.18 -2.89
N LEU A 152 -6.00 2.24 -4.04
CA LEU A 152 -6.25 3.50 -4.75
C LEU A 152 -7.17 4.46 -3.96
N PRO A 153 -8.36 4.07 -3.46
CA PRO A 153 -9.18 5.00 -2.67
C PRO A 153 -8.47 5.47 -1.40
N SER A 154 -7.67 4.61 -0.77
CA SER A 154 -6.90 4.98 0.42
C SER A 154 -5.78 5.98 0.09
N LEU A 155 -5.12 5.83 -1.06
CA LEU A 155 -4.17 6.82 -1.56
C LEU A 155 -4.85 8.17 -1.80
N LEU A 156 -6.00 8.19 -2.47
CA LEU A 156 -6.74 9.43 -2.71
C LEU A 156 -7.17 10.08 -1.39
N ALA A 157 -7.67 9.30 -0.43
CA ALA A 157 -8.05 9.78 0.89
C ALA A 157 -6.85 10.35 1.67
N SER A 158 -5.66 9.76 1.51
CA SER A 158 -4.44 10.20 2.19
C SER A 158 -4.02 11.63 1.80
N PHE A 159 -4.22 12.03 0.54
CA PHE A 159 -3.91 13.39 0.09
C PHE A 159 -4.65 14.47 0.89
N PHE A 160 -5.88 14.16 1.31
CA PHE A 160 -6.74 15.06 2.07
C PHE A 160 -6.49 15.02 3.58
N GLN A 161 -5.56 14.21 4.08
CA GLN A 161 -5.14 14.24 5.48
C GLN A 161 -4.30 15.49 5.78
N SER A 162 -3.43 15.87 4.85
CA SER A 162 -2.54 17.03 4.95
C SER A 162 -3.05 18.27 4.20
N SER A 163 -3.88 18.07 3.18
CA SER A 163 -4.31 19.12 2.26
C SER A 163 -5.82 19.33 2.38
N SER A 164 -6.24 20.57 2.67
CA SER A 164 -7.67 20.86 2.82
C SER A 164 -8.42 20.94 1.49
N ARG A 165 -7.70 21.22 0.40
CA ARG A 165 -8.24 21.31 -0.96
C ARG A 165 -7.19 20.91 -1.99
N MET A 166 -7.61 20.29 -3.10
CA MET A 166 -6.76 19.92 -4.22
C MET A 166 -7.52 19.99 -5.54
N SER A 167 -6.85 20.44 -6.60
CA SER A 167 -7.38 20.33 -7.97
C SER A 167 -7.26 18.89 -8.49
N ARG A 168 -8.09 18.54 -9.48
CA ARG A 168 -8.01 17.25 -10.18
C ARG A 168 -6.61 17.00 -10.75
N GLU A 169 -6.00 18.01 -11.37
CA GLU A 169 -4.65 17.91 -11.95
C GLU A 169 -3.60 17.54 -10.90
N GLN A 170 -3.64 18.18 -9.73
CA GLN A 170 -2.72 17.84 -8.63
C GLN A 170 -2.93 16.42 -8.13
N ILE A 171 -4.18 15.98 -7.98
CA ILE A 171 -4.51 14.61 -7.57
C ILE A 171 -3.90 13.62 -8.57
N LEU A 172 -4.19 13.76 -9.86
CA LEU A 172 -3.66 12.88 -10.90
C LEU A 172 -2.13 12.86 -10.94
N ARG A 173 -1.48 14.03 -10.82
CA ARG A 173 -0.02 14.12 -10.80
C ARG A 173 0.58 13.28 -9.66
N TYR A 174 0.06 13.41 -8.44
CA TYR A 174 0.57 12.64 -7.30
C TYR A 174 0.17 11.17 -7.36
N THR A 175 -1.04 10.85 -7.85
CA THR A 175 -1.46 9.47 -8.05
C THR A 175 -0.55 8.77 -9.05
N ARG A 176 -0.29 9.36 -10.22
CA ARG A 176 0.62 8.79 -11.23
C ARG A 176 2.05 8.62 -10.72
N ALA A 177 2.50 9.46 -9.79
CA ALA A 177 3.82 9.34 -9.20
C ALA A 177 3.92 8.20 -8.17
N LEU A 178 2.83 7.86 -7.46
CA LEU A 178 2.85 6.88 -6.36
C LEU A 178 2.23 5.53 -6.75
N TYR A 179 1.27 5.54 -7.66
CA TYR A 179 0.51 4.36 -8.08
C TYR A 179 1.38 3.22 -8.63
N PRO A 180 2.42 3.45 -9.48
CA PRO A 180 3.24 2.35 -9.99
C PRO A 180 3.84 1.46 -8.90
N PHE A 181 4.23 2.04 -7.76
CA PHE A 181 4.79 1.30 -6.64
C PHE A 181 3.74 0.49 -5.88
N LEU A 182 2.55 1.07 -5.68
CA LEU A 182 1.40 0.33 -5.10
C LEU A 182 0.93 -0.78 -6.04
N GLN A 183 0.91 -0.51 -7.34
CA GLN A 183 0.52 -1.46 -8.37
C GLN A 183 1.45 -2.67 -8.39
N SER A 184 2.75 -2.42 -8.40
CA SER A 184 3.77 -3.48 -8.38
C SER A 184 3.71 -4.30 -7.09
N GLU A 185 3.58 -3.66 -5.93
CA GLU A 185 3.56 -4.38 -4.65
C GLU A 185 2.28 -5.18 -4.41
N LEU A 186 1.12 -4.64 -4.82
CA LEU A 186 -0.19 -5.22 -4.54
C LEU A 186 -0.82 -5.91 -5.76
N PHE A 187 -0.09 -6.04 -6.87
CA PHE A 187 -0.57 -6.59 -8.15
C PHE A 187 -1.92 -5.98 -8.56
N ILE A 188 -2.00 -4.66 -8.57
CA ILE A 188 -3.24 -3.93 -8.92
C ILE A 188 -3.46 -4.03 -10.43
N ARG A 189 -4.71 -4.30 -10.81
CA ARG A 189 -5.08 -4.63 -12.20
C ARG A 189 -4.97 -3.48 -13.21
N TRP A 190 -5.18 -2.24 -12.79
CA TRP A 190 -5.39 -1.13 -13.73
C TRP A 190 -4.08 -0.67 -14.36
N PRO A 191 -3.93 -0.69 -15.69
CA PRO A 191 -2.77 -0.08 -16.33
C PRO A 191 -2.79 1.44 -16.14
N LEU A 192 -1.62 2.09 -16.28
CA LEU A 192 -1.50 3.55 -16.17
C LEU A 192 -2.37 4.32 -17.16
N SER A 193 -2.73 3.72 -18.30
CA SER A 193 -3.64 4.29 -19.29
C SER A 193 -5.07 4.44 -18.79
N GLU A 194 -5.51 3.58 -17.87
CA GLU A 194 -6.86 3.58 -17.29
C GLU A 194 -6.93 4.37 -15.97
N LEU A 195 -5.78 4.64 -15.35
CA LEU A 195 -5.70 5.20 -14.00
C LEU A 195 -6.51 6.50 -13.81
N ASP A 196 -6.47 7.42 -14.77
CA ASP A 196 -7.17 8.70 -14.66
C ASP A 196 -8.69 8.53 -14.56
N GLU A 197 -9.25 7.62 -15.35
CA GLU A 197 -10.68 7.35 -15.37
C GLU A 197 -11.11 6.71 -14.04
N VAL A 198 -10.35 5.75 -13.54
CA VAL A 198 -10.62 5.09 -12.25
C VAL A 198 -10.50 6.09 -11.09
N VAL A 199 -9.54 7.01 -11.14
CA VAL A 199 -9.43 8.10 -10.16
C VAL A 199 -10.68 8.97 -10.18
N ASP A 200 -11.20 9.33 -11.35
CA ASP A 200 -12.41 10.14 -11.45
C ASP A 200 -13.65 9.43 -10.88
N GLN A 201 -13.78 8.13 -11.13
CA GLN A 201 -14.86 7.31 -10.54
C GLN A 201 -14.78 7.33 -9.00
N TRP A 202 -13.58 7.15 -8.43
CA TRP A 202 -13.39 7.22 -6.98
C TRP A 202 -13.67 8.61 -6.40
N LEU A 203 -13.24 9.67 -7.09
CA LEU A 203 -13.50 11.04 -6.65
C LEU A 203 -15.01 11.37 -6.71
N ALA A 204 -15.72 10.88 -7.71
CA ALA A 204 -17.18 11.00 -7.79
C ALA A 204 -17.86 10.27 -6.62
N ALA A 205 -17.46 9.02 -6.35
CA ALA A 205 -17.99 8.25 -5.22
C ALA A 205 -17.69 8.94 -3.88
N PHE A 206 -16.51 9.54 -3.69
CA PHE A 206 -16.19 10.29 -2.48
C PHE A 206 -17.07 11.53 -2.31
N VAL A 207 -17.42 12.22 -3.41
CA VAL A 207 -18.32 13.37 -3.35
C VAL A 207 -19.75 12.94 -3.03
N GLU A 208 -20.23 11.86 -3.65
CA GLU A 208 -21.57 11.31 -3.41
C GLU A 208 -21.74 10.87 -1.95
N GLN A 209 -20.72 10.23 -1.38
CA GLN A 209 -20.70 9.79 0.02
C GLN A 209 -20.35 10.91 1.02
N GLY A 210 -20.19 12.15 0.56
CA GLY A 210 -19.87 13.30 1.42
C GLY A 210 -18.46 13.30 2.02
N LEU A 211 -17.61 12.35 1.62
CA LEU A 211 -16.20 12.28 2.01
C LEU A 211 -15.37 13.41 1.41
N LEU A 212 -15.84 14.00 0.30
CA LEU A 212 -15.29 15.20 -0.30
C LEU A 212 -16.42 16.12 -0.77
N ARG A 213 -16.10 17.39 -1.00
CA ARG A 213 -16.98 18.34 -1.70
C ARG A 213 -16.25 18.88 -2.91
N PHE A 214 -16.92 18.96 -4.05
CA PHE A 214 -16.37 19.59 -5.24
C PHE A 214 -16.93 21.00 -5.39
N LYS A 215 -16.07 22.02 -5.32
CA LYS A 215 -16.44 23.44 -5.42
C LYS A 215 -15.36 24.22 -6.16
N LYS A 216 -15.75 25.04 -7.15
CA LYS A 216 -14.82 25.90 -7.92
C LYS A 216 -13.62 25.09 -8.46
N ASP A 217 -13.92 23.97 -9.13
CA ASP A 217 -12.94 23.08 -9.77
C ASP A 217 -11.88 22.45 -8.84
N VAL A 218 -12.15 22.46 -7.53
CA VAL A 218 -11.31 21.79 -6.53
C VAL A 218 -12.13 20.88 -5.63
N TYR A 219 -11.52 19.76 -5.25
CA TYR A 219 -12.00 18.88 -4.20
C TYR A 219 -11.58 19.44 -2.85
N VAL A 220 -12.50 19.44 -1.89
CA VAL A 220 -12.35 20.01 -0.57
C VAL A 220 -12.75 18.98 0.47
N ARG A 221 -11.87 18.72 1.43
CA ARG A 221 -12.15 17.78 2.51
C ARG A 221 -13.24 18.30 3.48
N PRO A 222 -13.89 17.40 4.25
CA PRO A 222 -14.75 17.76 5.37
C PRO A 222 -13.99 18.46 6.50
N GLU A 223 -14.69 19.07 7.44
CA GLU A 223 -14.04 19.70 8.60
C GLU A 223 -13.40 18.64 9.50
N PRO A 224 -12.24 18.89 10.13
CA PRO A 224 -11.58 17.87 10.96
C PRO A 224 -12.42 17.32 12.12
N SER A 225 -13.38 18.10 12.61
CA SER A 225 -14.34 17.73 13.67
C SER A 225 -15.53 16.90 13.16
N SER A 226 -15.68 16.76 11.85
CA SER A 226 -16.82 16.07 11.24
C SER A 226 -16.65 14.55 11.23
N ARG A 227 -17.76 13.82 11.15
CA ARG A 227 -17.76 12.36 11.08
C ARG A 227 -17.15 11.87 9.77
N GLU A 228 -17.42 12.58 8.69
CA GLU A 228 -16.93 12.27 7.34
C GLU A 228 -15.41 12.36 7.28
N PHE A 229 -14.80 13.30 8.00
CA PHE A 229 -13.34 13.37 8.10
C PHE A 229 -12.75 12.17 8.85
N VAL A 230 -13.43 11.67 9.89
CA VAL A 230 -13.01 10.44 10.60
C VAL A 230 -13.05 9.24 9.64
N LEU A 231 -14.12 9.11 8.86
CA LEU A 231 -14.25 8.04 7.85
C LEU A 231 -13.16 8.12 6.78
N LEU A 232 -12.92 9.32 6.24
CA LEU A 232 -11.84 9.57 5.26
C LEU A 232 -10.46 9.23 5.85
N THR A 233 -10.26 9.51 7.14
CA THR A 233 -9.02 9.20 7.86
C THR A 233 -8.82 7.70 8.01
N LEU A 234 -9.86 6.95 8.40
CA LEU A 234 -9.80 5.50 8.51
C LEU A 234 -9.48 4.86 7.15
N LEU A 235 -10.14 5.30 6.08
CA LEU A 235 -9.86 4.82 4.73
C LEU A 235 -8.39 5.09 4.34
N SER A 236 -7.88 6.30 4.58
CA SER A 236 -6.49 6.64 4.24
C SER A 236 -5.44 5.77 4.92
N ARG A 237 -5.76 5.23 6.10
CA ARG A 237 -4.83 4.46 6.92
C ARG A 237 -4.60 3.05 6.42
N ALA A 238 -5.45 2.53 5.54
CA ALA A 238 -5.30 1.16 5.03
C ALA A 238 -3.94 0.94 4.33
N ILE A 239 -3.39 1.96 3.66
CA ILE A 239 -2.06 1.89 3.00
C ILE A 239 -0.98 2.71 3.69
N ALA A 240 -1.23 3.25 4.88
CA ALA A 240 -0.29 4.17 5.53
C ALA A 240 1.08 3.51 5.77
N GLN A 241 1.10 2.24 6.15
CA GLN A 241 2.33 1.47 6.38
C GLN A 241 3.15 1.29 5.10
N THR A 242 2.49 0.97 3.98
CA THR A 242 3.14 0.88 2.66
C THR A 242 3.78 2.21 2.27
N LEU A 243 3.06 3.32 2.40
CA LEU A 243 3.57 4.65 2.08
C LEU A 243 4.73 5.07 3.01
N GLN A 244 4.69 4.66 4.27
CA GLN A 244 5.79 4.86 5.22
C GLN A 244 7.04 4.09 4.79
N ARG A 245 6.91 2.83 4.38
CA ARG A 245 8.01 2.01 3.86
C ARG A 245 8.65 2.65 2.62
N PHE A 246 7.83 3.12 1.68
CA PHE A 246 8.32 3.78 0.47
C PHE A 246 9.12 5.04 0.81
N TYR A 247 8.57 5.91 1.65
CA TYR A 247 9.26 7.13 2.06
C TYR A 247 10.52 6.85 2.88
N MET A 248 10.51 5.82 3.73
CA MET A 248 11.68 5.39 4.52
C MET A 248 12.84 5.00 3.62
N ALA A 249 12.62 4.13 2.64
CA ALA A 249 13.68 3.69 1.73
C ALA A 249 14.29 4.86 0.94
N ILE A 250 13.44 5.79 0.47
CA ILE A 250 13.93 7.00 -0.22
C ILE A 250 14.69 7.92 0.74
N ALA A 251 14.21 8.11 1.97
CA ALA A 251 14.88 8.96 2.96
C ALA A 251 16.26 8.42 3.35
N LEU A 252 16.38 7.11 3.57
CA LEU A 252 17.68 6.45 3.86
C LEU A 252 18.63 6.60 2.68
N LEU A 253 18.18 6.31 1.45
CA LEU A 253 18.99 6.47 0.25
C LEU A 253 19.50 7.91 0.06
N LEU A 254 18.62 8.90 0.25
CA LEU A 254 18.99 10.32 0.11
C LEU A 254 20.00 10.74 1.18
N ASN A 255 19.82 10.28 2.42
CA ASN A 255 20.73 10.57 3.52
C ASN A 255 22.12 9.97 3.31
N SER A 256 22.23 8.76 2.74
CA SER A 256 23.52 8.11 2.47
C SER A 256 24.26 8.71 1.26
N GLY A 257 23.56 9.44 0.38
CA GLY A 257 24.14 10.13 -0.76
C GLY A 257 24.23 9.30 -2.05
N GLN A 258 24.66 9.94 -3.13
CA GLN A 258 24.76 9.35 -4.47
C GLN A 258 25.88 8.30 -4.53
N ASN A 259 25.62 7.15 -5.18
CA ASN A 259 26.59 6.08 -5.42
C ASN A 259 27.21 5.46 -4.14
N THR A 260 26.55 5.59 -2.99
CA THR A 260 27.06 5.07 -1.71
C THR A 260 26.59 3.64 -1.43
N LEU A 261 25.28 3.40 -1.58
CA LEU A 261 24.63 2.14 -1.21
C LEU A 261 24.41 1.25 -2.42
N SER A 262 24.57 -0.06 -2.26
CA SER A 262 23.96 -1.04 -3.16
C SER A 262 22.48 -1.23 -2.83
N ALA A 263 21.74 -1.93 -3.70
CA ALA A 263 20.34 -2.30 -3.42
C ALA A 263 20.20 -3.14 -2.15
N GLU A 264 21.11 -4.09 -1.93
CA GLU A 264 21.12 -4.96 -0.74
C GLU A 264 21.42 -4.17 0.54
N GLN A 265 22.38 -3.24 0.49
CA GLN A 265 22.70 -2.39 1.64
C GLN A 265 21.52 -1.47 2.02
N LEU A 266 20.83 -0.90 1.02
CA LEU A 266 19.64 -0.09 1.28
C LEU A 266 18.50 -0.94 1.89
N GLU A 267 18.31 -2.15 1.40
CA GLU A 267 17.33 -3.12 1.93
C GLU A 267 17.61 -3.43 3.42
N ASP A 268 18.86 -3.73 3.77
CA ASP A 268 19.26 -4.01 5.15
C ASP A 268 19.04 -2.80 6.08
N LEU A 269 19.41 -1.60 5.63
CA LEU A 269 19.15 -0.36 6.37
C LEU A 269 17.66 -0.14 6.61
N CYS A 270 16.82 -0.41 5.61
CA CYS A 270 15.36 -0.30 5.76
C CYS A 270 14.82 -1.27 6.81
N THR A 271 15.32 -2.51 6.84
CA THR A 271 14.91 -3.49 7.85
C THR A 271 15.28 -3.05 9.27
N VAL A 272 16.52 -2.59 9.48
CA VAL A 272 16.97 -2.08 10.80
C VAL A 272 16.16 -0.86 11.23
N MET A 273 15.93 0.06 10.30
CA MET A 273 15.14 1.26 10.52
C MET A 273 13.69 0.94 10.91
N ALA A 274 13.06 0.00 10.21
CA ALA A 274 11.69 -0.43 10.49
C ALA A 274 11.56 -1.05 11.89
N GLN A 275 12.53 -1.87 12.30
CA GLN A 275 12.59 -2.42 13.66
C GLN A 275 12.67 -1.31 14.72
N ARG A 276 13.53 -0.30 14.50
CA ARG A 276 13.68 0.83 15.43
C ARG A 276 12.39 1.67 15.53
N LEU A 277 11.71 1.93 14.42
CA LEU A 277 10.42 2.63 14.44
C LEU A 277 9.31 1.80 15.10
N SER A 278 9.33 0.48 14.95
CA SER A 278 8.39 -0.41 15.65
C SER A 278 8.51 -0.26 17.17
N ILE A 279 9.73 -0.18 17.69
CA ILE A 279 9.99 0.02 19.12
C ILE A 279 9.54 1.42 19.57
N LEU A 280 9.85 2.45 18.78
CA LEU A 280 9.55 3.85 19.15
C LEU A 280 8.06 4.21 19.07
N HIS A 281 7.32 3.61 18.12
CA HIS A 281 5.94 3.99 17.81
C HIS A 281 4.92 2.87 18.04
N GLY A 282 5.34 1.70 18.53
CA GLY A 282 4.47 0.55 18.73
C GLY A 282 3.87 -0.01 17.43
N LEU A 283 4.58 0.15 16.29
CA LEU A 283 4.13 -0.34 14.97
C LEU A 283 4.27 -1.87 14.87
N ASN A 284 3.39 -2.61 15.55
CA ASN A 284 3.40 -4.07 15.58
C ASN A 284 2.71 -4.70 14.36
N ALA A 285 3.19 -4.42 13.15
CA ALA A 285 2.73 -5.13 11.94
C ALA A 285 3.90 -5.95 11.34
N PRO A 286 3.76 -7.29 11.21
CA PRO A 286 4.84 -8.16 10.72
C PRO A 286 5.41 -7.74 9.35
N GLU A 287 4.55 -7.22 8.49
CA GLU A 287 4.88 -6.72 7.16
C GLU A 287 5.74 -5.44 7.15
N PHE A 288 5.78 -4.67 8.25
CA PHE A 288 6.49 -3.39 8.25
C PHE A 288 8.02 -3.56 8.18
N PHE A 289 8.54 -4.69 8.68
CA PHE A 289 9.97 -5.03 8.68
C PHE A 289 10.30 -6.16 7.69
N ASP A 290 9.37 -6.53 6.80
CA ASP A 290 9.59 -7.57 5.81
C ASP A 290 10.63 -7.12 4.76
N LYS A 291 11.79 -7.78 4.80
CA LYS A 291 12.93 -7.55 3.91
C LYS A 291 12.57 -7.72 2.43
N SER A 292 11.64 -8.64 2.11
CA SER A 292 11.20 -8.88 0.73
C SER A 292 10.42 -7.71 0.14
N LEU A 293 9.64 -7.00 0.95
CA LEU A 293 8.89 -5.83 0.49
C LEU A 293 9.80 -4.66 0.15
N PHE A 294 10.87 -4.44 0.94
CA PHE A 294 11.88 -3.44 0.60
C PHE A 294 12.63 -3.81 -0.68
N ARG A 295 13.02 -5.08 -0.84
CA ARG A 295 13.63 -5.57 -2.07
C ARG A 295 12.79 -5.26 -3.30
N HIS A 296 11.50 -5.61 -3.23
CA HIS A 296 10.57 -5.43 -4.33
C HIS A 296 10.36 -3.97 -4.68
N PHE A 297 10.26 -3.09 -3.67
CA PHE A 297 10.18 -1.66 -3.88
C PHE A 297 11.45 -1.09 -4.54
N ILE A 298 12.63 -1.49 -4.07
CA ILE A 298 13.93 -1.05 -4.65
C ILE A 298 14.05 -1.54 -6.10
N GLN A 299 13.62 -2.78 -6.37
CA GLN A 299 13.61 -3.31 -7.73
C GLN A 299 12.64 -2.52 -8.63
N THR A 300 11.42 -2.24 -8.14
CA THR A 300 10.45 -1.41 -8.87
C THR A 300 11.01 -0.01 -9.19
N LEU A 301 11.76 0.59 -8.25
CA LEU A 301 12.43 1.86 -8.48
C LEU A 301 13.51 1.79 -9.58
N LEU A 302 14.22 0.67 -9.69
CA LEU A 302 15.20 0.42 -10.75
C LEU A 302 14.50 0.21 -12.11
N ASP A 303 13.44 -0.59 -12.13
CA ASP A 303 12.70 -0.94 -13.35
C ASP A 303 12.03 0.31 -13.97
N LEU A 304 11.52 1.21 -13.12
CA LEU A 304 10.97 2.50 -13.54
C LEU A 304 12.04 3.57 -13.82
N GLY A 305 13.33 3.24 -13.65
CA GLY A 305 14.46 4.15 -13.90
C GLY A 305 14.57 5.32 -12.94
N VAL A 306 13.86 5.27 -11.80
CA VAL A 306 13.97 6.24 -10.70
C VAL A 306 15.34 6.11 -10.04
N LEU A 307 15.79 4.87 -9.88
CA LEU A 307 17.16 4.53 -9.49
C LEU A 307 17.90 3.91 -10.67
N ARG A 308 19.23 4.05 -10.65
CA ARG A 308 20.14 3.41 -11.60
C ARG A 308 21.33 2.85 -10.84
N LYS A 309 21.98 1.82 -11.42
CA LYS A 309 23.24 1.29 -10.89
C LYS A 309 24.41 1.88 -11.67
N ASP A 310 25.45 2.28 -10.96
CA ASP A 310 26.73 2.62 -11.57
C ASP A 310 27.55 1.36 -11.92
N SER A 311 28.78 1.54 -12.39
CA SER A 311 29.69 0.42 -12.73
C SER A 311 30.07 -0.45 -11.52
N ALA A 312 29.98 0.07 -10.30
CA ALA A 312 30.25 -0.65 -9.06
C ALA A 312 28.98 -1.27 -8.45
N GLY A 313 27.82 -1.16 -9.11
CA GLY A 313 26.55 -1.66 -8.62
C GLY A 313 25.90 -0.79 -7.54
N LYS A 314 26.39 0.45 -7.35
CA LYS A 314 25.88 1.41 -6.38
C LYS A 314 24.73 2.22 -6.96
N LEU A 315 23.79 2.60 -6.10
CA LEU A 315 22.56 3.29 -6.46
C LEU A 315 22.83 4.78 -6.71
N SER A 316 22.36 5.24 -7.86
CA SER A 316 22.26 6.64 -8.24
C SER A 316 20.81 7.02 -8.50
N TYR A 317 20.51 8.31 -8.37
CA TYR A 317 19.17 8.87 -8.57
C TYR A 317 19.22 10.25 -9.21
N HIS A 318 18.08 10.72 -9.74
CA HIS A 318 18.00 12.08 -10.26
C HIS A 318 18.08 13.12 -9.13
N PRO A 319 18.77 14.27 -9.30
CA PRO A 319 18.91 15.29 -8.24
C PRO A 319 17.57 15.81 -7.67
N MET A 320 16.50 15.79 -8.47
CA MET A 320 15.16 16.20 -8.02
C MET A 320 14.42 15.15 -7.17
N LEU A 321 14.95 13.92 -7.02
CA LEU A 321 14.26 12.86 -6.28
C LEU A 321 13.89 13.30 -4.85
N GLY A 322 14.80 14.00 -4.17
CA GLY A 322 14.54 14.48 -2.80
C GLY A 322 13.38 15.46 -2.71
N GLU A 323 13.30 16.43 -3.62
CA GLU A 323 12.19 17.39 -3.66
C GLU A 323 10.86 16.70 -4.01
N LEU A 324 10.87 15.80 -4.99
CA LEU A 324 9.68 15.07 -5.44
C LEU A 324 9.16 14.14 -4.34
N ALA A 325 10.04 13.37 -3.71
CA ALA A 325 9.71 12.46 -2.63
C ALA A 325 9.15 13.22 -1.43
N GLU A 326 9.77 14.34 -1.02
CA GLU A 326 9.26 15.15 0.09
C GLU A 326 7.93 15.83 -0.28
N GLY A 327 7.80 16.29 -1.52
CA GLY A 327 6.57 16.87 -2.05
C GLY A 327 5.39 15.90 -1.99
N ALA A 328 5.61 14.63 -2.36
CA ALA A 328 4.61 13.56 -2.26
C ALA A 328 4.36 13.15 -0.81
N ALA A 329 5.41 12.92 -0.02
CA ALA A 329 5.30 12.47 1.36
C ALA A 329 4.56 13.48 2.26
N LYS A 330 4.76 14.79 2.04
CA LYS A 330 3.98 15.84 2.71
C LYS A 330 2.47 15.72 2.48
N ARG A 331 2.06 15.11 1.36
CA ARG A 331 0.65 14.92 1.03
C ARG A 331 0.05 13.70 1.71
N VAL A 332 0.82 12.62 1.81
CA VAL A 332 0.29 11.31 2.20
C VAL A 332 0.67 10.84 3.60
N LEU A 333 1.68 11.45 4.24
CA LEU A 333 2.15 11.07 5.58
C LEU A 333 2.01 12.22 6.59
N PRO A 334 1.71 11.94 7.87
CA PRO A 334 1.77 12.94 8.94
C PRO A 334 3.19 13.48 9.16
N ALA A 335 3.30 14.72 9.64
CA ALA A 335 4.60 15.37 9.88
C ALA A 335 5.45 14.62 10.92
N GLU A 336 4.83 14.15 12.00
CA GLU A 336 5.50 13.38 13.06
C GLU A 336 6.21 12.14 12.53
N ILE A 337 5.53 11.36 11.69
CA ILE A 337 6.11 10.15 11.08
C ILE A 337 7.26 10.50 10.15
N ARG A 338 7.12 11.54 9.31
CA ARG A 338 8.21 11.98 8.42
C ARG A 338 9.43 12.44 9.21
N LEU A 339 9.21 13.18 10.31
CA LEU A 339 10.28 13.65 11.19
C LEU A 339 10.96 12.49 11.89
N SER A 340 10.20 11.54 12.44
CA SER A 340 10.77 10.35 13.08
C SER A 340 11.61 9.52 12.11
N ILE A 341 11.14 9.33 10.87
CA ILE A 341 11.90 8.63 9.82
C ILE A 341 13.20 9.39 9.51
N ARG A 342 13.15 10.72 9.40
CA ARG A 342 14.37 11.50 9.13
C ARG A 342 15.35 11.50 10.30
N GLN A 343 14.85 11.65 11.53
CA GLN A 343 15.69 11.68 12.73
C GLN A 343 16.47 10.38 12.87
N VAL A 344 15.79 9.23 12.78
CA VAL A 344 16.49 7.94 12.93
C VAL A 344 17.44 7.69 11.74
N ALA A 345 17.05 8.07 10.51
CA ALA A 345 17.93 7.96 9.35
C ALA A 345 19.18 8.84 9.41
N LEU A 346 19.19 9.92 10.21
CA LEU A 346 20.39 10.73 10.44
C LEU A 346 21.35 10.06 11.43
N HIS A 347 20.82 9.48 12.52
CA HIS A 347 21.64 8.83 13.54
C HIS A 347 22.32 7.56 13.03
N SER A 348 21.68 6.81 12.12
CA SER A 348 22.29 5.63 11.50
C SER A 348 23.57 5.95 10.70
N ASN A 349 23.61 7.12 10.05
CA ASN A 349 24.80 7.55 9.31
C ASN A 349 25.95 7.98 10.23
N GLU A 350 25.65 8.55 11.40
CA GLU A 350 26.68 8.95 12.38
C GLU A 350 27.36 7.72 12.99
N GLU A 351 26.59 6.69 13.35
CA GLU A 351 27.11 5.43 13.90
C GLU A 351 27.95 4.64 12.86
N GLU A 352 27.56 4.61 11.58
CA GLU A 352 28.35 3.98 10.52
C GLU A 352 29.66 4.73 10.20
N GLN A 353 29.66 6.06 10.28
CA GLN A 353 30.87 6.86 10.10
C GLN A 353 31.86 6.71 11.26
N ASP A 354 31.38 6.61 12.50
CA ASP A 354 32.22 6.33 13.66
C ASP A 354 32.77 4.90 13.66
N ALA A 355 32.00 3.91 13.21
CA ALA A 355 32.48 2.53 13.05
C ALA A 355 33.56 2.41 11.96
N GLY A 356 33.43 3.14 10.84
CA GLY A 356 34.43 3.18 9.77
C GLY A 356 35.72 3.92 10.13
N ASN A 357 35.67 4.89 11.04
CA ASN A 357 36.84 5.62 11.53
C ASN A 357 37.60 4.87 12.65
N GLY A 358 36.97 3.88 13.29
CA GLY A 358 37.56 3.07 14.37
C GLY A 358 38.50 1.95 13.90
N GLU A 359 38.41 1.50 12.65
CA GLU A 359 39.26 0.42 12.10
C GLU A 359 40.59 0.92 11.48
N GLY A 360 40.86 2.23 11.54
CA GLY A 360 42.08 2.84 10.97
C GLY A 360 43.26 3.04 11.93
N VAL A 361 43.16 2.59 13.20
CA VAL A 361 44.26 2.72 14.17
C VAL A 361 44.49 1.41 14.91
N ALA A 362 45.23 0.50 14.28
CA ALA A 362 46.00 -0.54 14.95
C ALA A 362 47.32 -0.76 14.21
#